data_AF-A0A8J2NVE7-F1
#
_entry.id   AF-A0A8J2NVE7-F1
#
_cell.length_a   1.000
_cell.length_b   1.000
_cell.length_c   1.000
_cell.angle_alpha   90.00
_cell.angle_beta   90.00
_cell.angle_gamma   90.00
#
_symmetry.space_group_name_H-M   'P 1'
#
loop_
_entity.id
_entity.type
_entity.pdbx_description
1 polymer ?
#
loop_
_entity_poly.entity_id
_entity_poly.type
_entity_poly.pdbx_seq_one_letter_code
_entity_poly.pdbx_strand_id
1 'polypeptide(L)'
;METADVLKAIEKNSAYITAYDFEVYDVAWAVDQMKAYKNFMYLSIGIYLFLVYFGQKWMENRPAFVLTSTIFLECRTPHNYATSFWGFLFILSKLVEFGDTAFIVLRKQKLITLHWFHHITTLFMCWLGFVGYDALGRLFVMNTFVHSLMYSYYALKALRVKIPRRFAKSLTTIQITQMFLATYVNFASVYFMVKGHPCKRDVTTVYLSGVIIPTFAYLFIKFFRETYTRRVPKIIKSE
;
A
#
# COMPACT_ATOMS: atom_id res chain seq x y z
N MET A 1 -40.00 -1.02 38.51
CA MET A 1 -40.03 0.34 37.94
C MET A 1 -39.54 0.19 36.51
N GLU A 2 -40.47 0.30 35.57
CA GLU A 2 -40.24 -0.04 34.17
C GLU A 2 -39.28 1.00 33.57
N THR A 3 -38.41 0.60 32.65
CA THR A 3 -37.42 1.51 32.00
C THR A 3 -38.08 2.75 31.39
N ALA A 4 -39.35 2.66 31.03
CA ALA A 4 -40.18 3.77 30.55
C ALA A 4 -40.48 4.84 31.63
N ASP A 5 -40.64 4.44 32.90
CA ASP A 5 -40.96 5.34 34.00
C ASP A 5 -39.74 6.18 34.41
N VAL A 6 -38.55 5.59 34.33
CA VAL A 6 -37.28 6.27 34.61
C VAL A 6 -37.00 7.34 33.55
N LEU A 7 -37.27 7.03 32.27
CA LEU A 7 -37.08 7.99 31.17
C LEU A 7 -38.03 9.19 31.26
N LYS A 8 -39.30 8.97 31.60
CA LYS A 8 -40.26 10.05 31.82
C LYS A 8 -39.91 10.94 33.02
N ALA A 9 -39.31 10.36 34.06
CA ALA A 9 -38.86 11.12 35.23
C ALA A 9 -37.63 12.01 34.91
N ILE A 10 -36.74 11.56 34.01
CA ILE A 10 -35.56 12.32 33.55
C ILE A 10 -35.99 13.47 32.62
N GLU A 11 -36.93 13.22 31.71
CA GLU A 11 -37.46 14.23 30.77
C GLU A 11 -38.14 15.40 31.51
N LYS A 12 -38.87 15.11 32.59
CA LYS A 12 -39.59 16.13 33.38
C LYS A 12 -38.66 17.05 34.19
N ASN A 13 -37.43 16.62 34.49
CA ASN A 13 -36.47 17.40 35.30
C ASN A 13 -35.33 18.05 34.49
N SER A 14 -35.25 17.79 33.18
CA SER A 14 -34.21 18.36 32.31
C SER A 14 -34.61 19.72 31.70
N ALA A 15 -35.28 20.57 32.46
CA ALA A 15 -35.48 21.98 32.11
C ALA A 15 -34.24 22.82 32.45
N TYR A 16 -33.04 22.30 32.16
CA TYR A 16 -31.81 23.07 32.20
C TYR A 16 -31.54 23.64 30.81
N ILE A 17 -31.64 24.96 30.78
CA ILE A 17 -31.42 25.90 29.70
C ILE A 17 -30.00 25.72 29.12
N THR A 18 -29.90 25.84 27.79
CA THR A 18 -28.73 25.71 26.89
C THR A 18 -28.38 24.30 26.39
N ALA A 19 -29.28 23.65 25.66
CA ALA A 19 -28.86 22.73 24.60
C ALA A 19 -29.14 23.42 23.25
N TYR A 20 -28.10 23.68 22.46
CA TYR A 20 -28.28 24.19 21.09
C TYR A 20 -29.01 23.12 20.23
N ASP A 21 -29.72 23.49 19.16
CA ASP A 21 -30.46 22.51 18.33
C ASP A 21 -29.61 21.34 17.79
N PHE A 22 -28.29 21.51 17.70
CA PHE A 22 -27.37 20.42 17.32
C PHE A 22 -27.08 19.42 18.44
N GLU A 23 -27.39 19.76 19.70
CA GLU A 23 -27.20 18.93 20.91
C GLU A 23 -28.45 18.09 21.23
N VAL A 24 -29.58 18.34 20.56
CA VAL A 24 -30.79 17.49 20.61
C VAL A 24 -30.54 16.24 19.77
N TYR A 25 -29.81 15.29 20.35
CA TYR A 25 -29.47 14.03 19.73
C TYR A 25 -30.52 12.96 20.08
N ASP A 26 -30.98 12.19 19.09
CA ASP A 26 -31.88 11.05 19.34
C ASP A 26 -31.09 9.91 20.01
N VAL A 27 -31.10 9.96 21.35
CA VAL A 27 -30.44 8.97 22.21
C VAL A 27 -30.99 7.57 21.97
N ALA A 28 -32.29 7.43 21.65
CA ALA A 28 -32.90 6.13 21.43
C ALA A 28 -32.39 5.50 20.12
N TRP A 29 -32.32 6.28 19.04
CA TRP A 29 -31.72 5.86 17.78
C TRP A 29 -30.25 5.48 17.96
N ALA A 30 -29.48 6.29 18.68
CA ALA A 30 -28.05 6.03 18.91
C ALA A 30 -27.79 4.76 19.72
N VAL A 31 -28.61 4.52 20.76
CA VAL A 31 -28.56 3.30 21.55
C VAL A 31 -28.92 2.07 20.71
N ASP A 32 -29.88 2.18 19.79
CA ASP A 32 -30.24 1.09 18.89
C ASP A 32 -29.12 0.76 17.89
N GLN A 33 -28.48 1.79 17.32
CA GLN A 33 -27.28 1.61 16.49
C GLN A 33 -26.15 0.92 17.28
N MET A 34 -25.85 1.37 18.50
CA MET A 34 -24.81 0.73 19.33
C MET A 34 -25.13 -0.74 19.65
N LYS A 35 -26.42 -1.08 19.87
CA LYS A 35 -26.85 -2.47 20.04
C LYS A 35 -26.67 -3.30 18.77
N ALA A 36 -26.93 -2.72 17.59
CA ALA A 36 -26.73 -3.39 16.31
C ALA A 36 -25.25 -3.71 16.03
N TYR A 37 -24.33 -2.82 16.41
CA TYR A 37 -22.88 -2.99 16.20
C TYR A 37 -22.14 -3.73 17.33
N LYS A 38 -22.83 -4.22 18.37
CA LYS A 38 -22.21 -4.90 19.53
C LYS A 38 -21.31 -6.07 19.13
N ASN A 39 -21.72 -6.88 18.15
CA ASN A 39 -20.97 -8.06 17.70
C ASN A 39 -19.68 -7.64 16.98
N PHE A 40 -19.71 -6.54 16.23
CA PHE A 40 -18.54 -5.97 15.58
C PHE A 40 -17.53 -5.44 16.61
N MET A 41 -18.03 -4.80 17.68
CA MET A 41 -17.20 -4.35 18.81
C MET A 41 -16.54 -5.53 19.55
N TYR A 42 -17.28 -6.60 19.85
CA TYR A 42 -16.70 -7.78 20.49
C TYR A 42 -15.66 -8.48 19.60
N LEU A 43 -15.93 -8.56 18.30
CA LEU A 43 -14.97 -9.11 17.33
C LEU A 43 -13.71 -8.26 17.24
N SER A 44 -13.82 -6.93 17.21
CA SER A 44 -12.65 -6.04 17.13
C SER A 44 -11.79 -6.10 18.40
N ILE A 45 -12.42 -6.19 19.59
CA ILE A 45 -11.71 -6.42 20.86
C ILE A 45 -10.99 -7.77 20.84
N GLY A 46 -11.66 -8.84 20.37
CA GLY A 46 -11.04 -10.16 20.24
C GLY A 46 -9.83 -10.17 19.31
N ILE A 47 -9.93 -9.52 18.15
CA ILE A 47 -8.82 -9.37 17.20
C ILE A 47 -7.68 -8.55 17.83
N TYR A 48 -7.99 -7.46 18.54
CA TYR A 48 -6.99 -6.64 19.22
C TYR A 48 -6.23 -7.45 20.28
N LEU A 49 -6.93 -8.16 21.15
CA LEU A 49 -6.31 -8.99 22.19
C LEU A 49 -5.50 -10.14 21.60
N PHE A 50 -5.99 -10.77 20.53
CA PHE A 50 -5.25 -11.81 19.80
C PHE A 50 -3.94 -11.27 19.22
N LEU A 51 -3.98 -10.10 18.57
CA LEU A 51 -2.80 -9.44 18.02
C LEU A 51 -1.81 -9.03 19.12
N VAL A 52 -2.29 -8.55 20.26
CA VAL A 52 -1.43 -8.20 21.40
C VAL A 52 -0.75 -9.43 21.97
N TYR A 53 -1.51 -10.49 22.31
CA TYR A 53 -0.95 -11.70 22.90
C TYR A 53 0.05 -12.40 21.96
N PHE A 54 -0.35 -12.61 20.71
CA PHE A 54 0.51 -13.28 19.73
C PHE A 54 1.70 -12.38 19.32
N GLY A 55 1.46 -11.08 19.18
CA GLY A 55 2.50 -10.10 18.86
C GLY A 55 3.56 -10.01 19.96
N GLN A 56 3.15 -9.94 21.23
CA GLN A 56 4.08 -9.96 22.37
C GLN A 56 4.84 -11.27 22.45
N LYS A 57 4.17 -12.42 22.31
CA LYS A 57 4.82 -13.74 22.33
C LYS A 57 5.81 -13.92 21.17
N TRP A 58 5.51 -13.39 19.99
CA TRP A 58 6.41 -13.40 18.84
C TRP A 58 7.64 -12.51 19.05
N MET A 59 7.48 -11.41 19.79
CA MET A 59 8.51 -10.41 20.07
C MET A 59 9.34 -10.70 21.33
N GLU A 60 8.90 -11.60 22.21
CA GLU A 60 9.55 -11.93 23.49
C GLU A 60 11.03 -12.32 23.33
N ASN A 61 11.36 -13.02 22.25
CA ASN A 61 12.71 -13.48 21.94
C ASN A 61 13.44 -12.61 20.90
N ARG A 62 12.93 -11.41 20.59
CA ARG A 62 13.47 -10.55 19.53
C ARG A 62 13.83 -9.15 20.05
N PRO A 63 14.96 -8.56 19.61
CA PRO A 63 15.32 -7.20 19.98
C PRO A 63 14.30 -6.19 19.45
N ALA A 64 14.09 -5.10 20.21
CA ALA A 64 13.16 -4.03 19.84
C ALA A 64 13.54 -3.38 18.49
N PHE A 65 12.53 -2.96 17.74
CA PHE A 65 12.73 -2.31 16.44
C PHE A 65 13.29 -0.89 16.61
N VAL A 66 14.54 -0.68 16.24
CA VAL A 66 15.12 0.66 16.12
C VAL A 66 14.59 1.29 14.83
N LEU A 67 13.63 2.22 14.96
CA LEU A 67 12.95 2.90 13.85
C LEU A 67 13.69 4.16 13.37
N THR A 68 14.95 4.35 13.76
CA THR A 68 15.69 5.60 13.56
C THR A 68 16.33 5.74 12.17
N SER A 69 16.33 4.69 11.33
CA SER A 69 17.02 4.73 10.04
C SER A 69 16.21 5.47 8.97
N THR A 70 16.62 6.71 8.72
CA THR A 70 16.15 7.62 7.68
C THR A 70 16.01 6.92 6.32
N ILE A 71 14.81 7.00 5.74
CA ILE A 71 14.33 6.16 4.64
C ILE A 71 15.05 6.38 3.30
N PHE A 72 15.85 7.45 3.14
CA PHE A 72 16.22 7.92 1.79
C PHE A 72 17.70 8.01 1.43
N LEU A 73 18.67 7.97 2.37
CA LEU A 73 20.07 8.23 1.99
C LEU A 73 21.15 7.41 2.69
N GLU A 74 20.81 6.58 3.66
CA GLU A 74 21.84 5.88 4.42
C GLU A 74 22.18 4.53 3.76
N CYS A 75 23.13 4.55 2.82
CA CYS A 75 23.71 3.34 2.21
C CYS A 75 24.58 2.51 3.18
N ARG A 76 24.61 2.90 4.46
CA ARG A 76 25.58 2.41 5.45
C ARG A 76 25.06 1.32 6.37
N THR A 77 23.74 1.22 6.61
CA THR A 77 23.26 0.31 7.66
C THR A 77 22.96 -1.10 7.12
N PRO A 78 23.60 -2.15 7.67
CA PRO A 78 23.22 -3.53 7.39
C PRO A 78 21.76 -3.77 7.82
N HIS A 79 21.10 -4.76 7.22
CA HIS A 79 19.74 -5.12 7.62
C HIS A 79 19.73 -5.45 9.12
N ASN A 80 18.95 -4.70 9.91
CA ASN A 80 18.54 -5.16 11.23
C ASN A 80 17.50 -6.28 11.07
N TYR A 81 17.29 -7.08 12.12
CA TYR A 81 16.31 -8.19 12.08
C TYR A 81 14.92 -7.75 11.60
N ALA A 82 14.52 -6.52 11.90
CA ALA A 82 13.30 -5.88 11.40
C ALA A 82 13.28 -5.76 9.88
N THR A 83 14.30 -5.13 9.30
CA THR A 83 14.36 -4.84 7.86
C THR A 83 14.53 -6.13 7.08
N SER A 84 15.24 -7.13 7.62
CA SER A 84 15.29 -8.47 7.03
C SER A 84 13.91 -9.14 7.02
N PHE A 85 13.17 -9.08 8.13
CA PHE A 85 11.82 -9.65 8.20
C PHE A 85 10.86 -8.97 7.22
N TRP A 86 10.82 -7.64 7.20
CA TRP A 86 9.96 -6.88 6.30
C TRP A 86 10.39 -7.02 4.83
N GLY A 87 11.69 -7.08 4.54
CA GLY A 87 12.22 -7.35 3.21
C GLY A 87 11.84 -8.74 2.70
N PHE A 88 11.88 -9.76 3.57
CA PHE A 88 11.42 -11.10 3.24
C PHE A 88 9.93 -11.14 2.92
N LEU A 89 9.09 -10.49 3.75
CA LEU A 89 7.65 -10.38 3.48
C LEU A 89 7.35 -9.63 2.18
N PHE A 90 8.15 -8.62 1.84
CA PHE A 90 8.03 -7.90 0.57
C PHE A 90 8.36 -8.79 -0.64
N ILE A 91 9.40 -9.64 -0.55
CA ILE A 91 9.68 -10.63 -1.61
C ILE A 91 8.53 -11.63 -1.73
N LEU A 92 8.01 -12.11 -0.60
CA LEU A 92 6.88 -13.03 -0.58
C LEU A 92 5.63 -12.39 -1.22
N SER A 93 5.41 -11.09 -1.01
CA SER A 93 4.30 -10.38 -1.67
C SER A 93 4.45 -10.43 -3.19
N LYS A 94 5.67 -10.29 -3.75
CA LYS A 94 5.90 -10.40 -5.20
C LYS A 94 5.57 -11.79 -5.78
N LEU A 95 5.76 -12.85 -5.01
CA LEU A 95 5.30 -14.19 -5.40
C LEU A 95 3.77 -14.27 -5.43
N VAL A 96 3.09 -13.70 -4.44
CA VAL A 96 1.61 -13.64 -4.39
C VAL A 96 1.06 -12.81 -5.55
N GLU A 97 1.75 -11.73 -5.95
CA GLU A 97 1.36 -10.88 -7.08
C GLU A 97 1.34 -11.62 -8.44
N PHE A 98 2.02 -12.77 -8.59
CA PHE A 98 1.84 -13.61 -9.79
C PHE A 98 0.41 -14.15 -9.94
N GLY A 99 -0.36 -14.20 -8.85
CA GLY A 99 -1.79 -14.46 -8.88
C GLY A 99 -2.54 -13.52 -9.81
N ASP A 100 -2.11 -12.26 -9.97
CA ASP A 100 -2.74 -11.30 -10.89
C ASP A 100 -2.64 -11.78 -12.34
N THR A 101 -1.47 -12.27 -12.75
CA THR A 101 -1.27 -12.86 -14.07
C THR A 101 -2.15 -14.09 -14.24
N ALA A 102 -2.24 -14.96 -13.22
CA ALA A 102 -3.13 -16.13 -13.25
C ALA A 102 -4.60 -15.72 -13.43
N PHE A 103 -5.09 -14.71 -12.70
CA PHE A 103 -6.45 -14.20 -12.87
C PHE A 103 -6.71 -13.63 -14.28
N ILE A 104 -5.76 -12.88 -14.86
CA ILE A 104 -5.90 -12.34 -16.23
C ILE A 104 -6.01 -13.47 -17.25
N VAL A 105 -5.15 -14.49 -17.13
CA VAL A 105 -5.13 -15.67 -18.03
C VAL A 105 -6.43 -16.48 -17.87
N LEU A 106 -6.86 -16.75 -16.64
CA LEU A 106 -8.11 -17.47 -16.35
C LEU A 106 -9.34 -16.71 -16.89
N ARG A 107 -9.32 -15.37 -16.89
CA ARG A 107 -10.37 -14.53 -17.48
C ARG A 107 -10.23 -14.35 -18.99
N LYS A 108 -9.27 -15.02 -19.65
CA LYS A 108 -8.96 -14.91 -21.09
C LYS A 108 -8.73 -13.46 -21.54
N GLN A 109 -8.18 -12.62 -20.66
CA GLN A 109 -7.87 -11.24 -20.97
C GLN A 109 -6.48 -11.12 -21.62
N LYS A 110 -6.30 -10.10 -22.48
CA LYS A 110 -5.01 -9.86 -23.15
C LYS A 110 -3.97 -9.43 -22.12
N LEU A 111 -2.95 -10.25 -21.93
CA LEU A 111 -1.80 -9.94 -21.10
C LEU A 111 -0.93 -8.88 -21.78
N ILE A 112 -0.80 -7.71 -21.16
CA ILE A 112 0.05 -6.64 -21.69
C ILE A 112 1.52 -6.90 -21.36
N THR A 113 2.43 -6.52 -22.27
CA THR A 113 3.88 -6.72 -22.08
C THR A 113 4.41 -6.09 -20.80
N LEU A 114 3.91 -4.89 -20.46
CA LEU A 114 4.28 -4.20 -19.23
C LEU A 114 4.05 -5.05 -17.98
N HIS A 115 2.94 -5.79 -17.91
CA HIS A 115 2.52 -6.50 -16.71
C HIS A 115 3.42 -7.71 -16.43
N TRP A 116 3.53 -8.65 -17.39
CA TRP A 116 4.31 -9.86 -17.15
C TRP A 116 5.80 -9.58 -17.03
N PHE A 117 6.32 -8.63 -17.82
CA PHE A 117 7.72 -8.19 -17.71
C PHE A 117 7.99 -7.60 -16.32
N HIS A 118 7.10 -6.74 -15.83
CA HIS A 118 7.21 -6.17 -14.48
C HIS A 118 7.19 -7.26 -13.40
N HIS A 119 6.23 -8.19 -13.40
CA HIS A 119 6.12 -9.18 -12.32
C HIS A 119 7.32 -10.13 -12.25
N ILE A 120 7.85 -10.60 -13.39
CA ILE A 120 9.04 -11.46 -13.40
C ILE A 120 10.27 -10.68 -12.94
N THR A 121 10.51 -9.51 -13.52
CA THR A 121 11.73 -8.75 -13.26
C THR A 121 11.74 -8.17 -11.85
N THR A 122 10.60 -7.74 -11.30
CA THR A 122 10.55 -7.21 -9.92
C THR A 122 10.83 -8.28 -8.88
N LEU A 123 10.28 -9.50 -9.03
CA LEU A 123 10.62 -10.61 -8.13
C LEU A 123 12.13 -10.90 -8.16
N PHE A 124 12.68 -11.03 -9.36
CA PHE A 124 14.11 -11.29 -9.55
C PHE A 124 14.99 -10.22 -8.91
N MET A 125 14.67 -8.94 -9.14
CA MET A 125 15.43 -7.82 -8.57
C MET A 125 15.28 -7.71 -7.05
N CYS A 126 14.10 -8.01 -6.49
CA CYS A 126 13.90 -8.02 -5.04
C CYS A 126 14.70 -9.14 -4.38
N TRP A 127 14.77 -10.31 -5.03
CA TRP A 127 15.60 -11.43 -4.56
C TRP A 127 17.09 -11.08 -4.54
N LEU A 128 17.62 -10.56 -5.66
CA LEU A 128 19.02 -10.12 -5.74
C LEU A 128 19.33 -9.02 -4.72
N GLY A 129 18.45 -8.04 -4.58
CA GLY A 129 18.60 -6.95 -3.62
C GLY A 129 18.64 -7.43 -2.17
N PHE A 130 17.82 -8.42 -1.81
CA PHE A 130 17.80 -8.98 -0.46
C PHE A 130 19.07 -9.77 -0.13
N VAL A 131 19.56 -10.59 -1.07
CA VAL A 131 20.83 -11.32 -0.89
C VAL A 131 22.03 -10.37 -0.86
N GLY A 132 21.99 -9.31 -1.68
CA GLY A 132 23.04 -8.30 -1.79
C GLY A 132 23.05 -7.21 -0.71
N TYR A 133 22.18 -7.31 0.30
CA TYR A 133 21.99 -6.28 1.35
C TYR A 133 21.75 -4.88 0.79
N ASP A 134 20.95 -4.79 -0.27
CA ASP A 134 20.80 -3.60 -1.08
C ASP A 134 19.99 -2.50 -0.34
N ALA A 135 20.61 -1.33 -0.18
CA ALA A 135 19.97 -0.12 0.36
C ALA A 135 18.76 0.38 -0.45
N LEU A 136 18.66 0.09 -1.76
CA LEU A 136 17.45 0.36 -2.57
C LEU A 136 16.24 -0.38 -2.02
N GLY A 137 16.44 -1.47 -1.27
CA GLY A 137 15.39 -2.22 -0.62
C GLY A 137 14.44 -1.32 0.16
N ARG A 138 14.91 -0.24 0.81
CA ARG A 138 14.06 0.66 1.63
C ARG A 138 12.96 1.39 0.85
N LEU A 139 13.05 1.44 -0.47
CA LEU A 139 11.96 1.92 -1.33
C LEU A 139 10.77 0.95 -1.37
N PHE A 140 10.87 -0.25 -0.77
CA PHE A 140 9.75 -1.17 -0.58
C PHE A 140 8.60 -0.49 0.15
N VAL A 141 8.86 0.40 1.12
CA VAL A 141 7.78 1.06 1.89
C VAL A 141 6.89 1.89 0.95
N MET A 142 7.52 2.66 0.07
CA MET A 142 6.79 3.44 -0.93
C MET A 142 6.09 2.52 -1.93
N ASN A 143 6.76 1.46 -2.38
CA ASN A 143 6.19 0.49 -3.31
C ASN A 143 4.94 -0.18 -2.72
N THR A 144 5.01 -0.67 -1.48
CA THR A 144 3.92 -1.30 -0.75
C THR A 144 2.77 -0.33 -0.51
N PHE A 145 3.05 0.94 -0.18
CA PHE A 145 2.02 1.96 -0.06
C PHE A 145 1.26 2.17 -1.37
N VAL A 146 1.97 2.34 -2.49
CA VAL A 146 1.33 2.57 -3.79
C VAL A 146 0.63 1.31 -4.32
N HIS A 147 1.19 0.12 -4.07
CA HIS A 147 0.50 -1.14 -4.37
C HIS A 147 -0.77 -1.29 -3.52
N SER A 148 -0.77 -0.88 -2.26
CA SER A 148 -1.98 -0.88 -1.42
C SER A 148 -3.08 -0.02 -2.04
N LEU A 149 -2.74 1.17 -2.56
CA LEU A 149 -3.68 2.04 -3.28
C LEU A 149 -4.15 1.42 -4.61
N MET A 150 -3.25 0.79 -5.37
CA MET A 150 -3.56 0.13 -6.64
C MET A 150 -4.50 -1.07 -6.44
N TYR A 151 -4.23 -1.94 -5.46
CA TYR A 151 -5.08 -3.08 -5.16
C TYR A 151 -6.43 -2.65 -4.58
N SER A 152 -6.46 -1.59 -3.77
CA SER A 152 -7.72 -0.99 -3.33
C SER A 152 -8.56 -0.52 -4.51
N TYR A 153 -7.93 0.10 -5.52
CA TYR A 153 -8.60 0.46 -6.77
C TYR A 153 -9.14 -0.77 -7.53
N TYR A 154 -8.37 -1.85 -7.64
CA TYR A 154 -8.82 -3.09 -8.28
C TYR A 154 -9.96 -3.76 -7.52
N ALA A 155 -9.92 -3.79 -6.19
CA ALA A 155 -10.99 -4.31 -5.34
C ALA A 155 -12.30 -3.53 -5.54
N LEU A 156 -12.24 -2.20 -5.49
CA LEU A 156 -13.41 -1.34 -5.75
C LEU A 156 -13.96 -1.52 -7.17
N LYS A 157 -13.08 -1.73 -8.17
CA LYS A 157 -13.49 -2.06 -9.55
C LYS A 157 -14.15 -3.43 -9.65
N ALA A 158 -13.69 -4.43 -8.92
CA ALA A 158 -14.31 -5.75 -8.84
C ALA A 158 -15.72 -5.67 -8.23
N LEU A 159 -15.93 -4.78 -7.25
CA LEU A 159 -17.24 -4.45 -6.67
C LEU A 159 -18.13 -3.60 -7.60
N ARG A 160 -17.73 -3.35 -8.85
CA ARG A 160 -18.44 -2.52 -9.85
C ARG A 160 -18.70 -1.07 -9.40
N VAL A 161 -17.93 -0.56 -8.43
CA VAL A 161 -18.00 0.85 -8.01
C VAL A 161 -17.48 1.74 -9.15
N LYS A 162 -18.25 2.79 -9.49
CA LYS A 162 -17.86 3.76 -10.52
C LYS A 162 -16.82 4.73 -9.97
N ILE A 163 -15.55 4.42 -10.21
CA ILE A 163 -14.43 5.27 -9.78
C ILE A 163 -14.12 6.32 -10.87
N PRO A 164 -13.95 7.60 -10.53
CA PRO A 164 -13.57 8.64 -11.48
C PRO A 164 -12.23 8.33 -12.19
N ARG A 165 -12.17 8.59 -13.51
CA ARG A 165 -10.94 8.39 -14.31
C ARG A 165 -9.75 9.21 -13.81
N ARG A 166 -9.99 10.32 -13.10
CA ARG A 166 -8.95 11.14 -12.47
C ARG A 166 -8.16 10.34 -11.44
N PHE A 167 -8.80 9.48 -10.66
CA PHE A 167 -8.14 8.65 -9.66
C PHE A 167 -7.18 7.63 -10.31
N ALA A 168 -7.63 6.96 -11.37
CA ALA A 168 -6.78 6.04 -12.12
C ALA A 168 -5.57 6.75 -12.74
N LYS A 169 -5.75 7.98 -13.27
CA LYS A 169 -4.64 8.82 -13.74
C LYS A 169 -3.66 9.14 -12.62
N SER A 170 -4.15 9.60 -11.47
CA SER A 170 -3.32 9.93 -10.30
C SER A 170 -2.51 8.75 -9.80
N LEU A 171 -3.10 7.54 -9.75
CA LEU A 171 -2.38 6.32 -9.39
C LEU A 171 -1.21 6.04 -10.34
N THR A 172 -1.45 6.08 -11.65
CA THR A 172 -0.38 5.86 -12.63
C THR A 172 0.68 6.96 -12.58
N THR A 173 0.30 8.21 -12.30
CA THR A 173 1.25 9.31 -12.08
C THR A 173 2.14 9.04 -10.87
N ILE A 174 1.57 8.62 -9.74
CA ILE A 174 2.35 8.27 -8.54
C ILE A 174 3.32 7.12 -8.85
N GLN A 175 2.87 6.07 -9.55
CA GLN A 175 3.74 4.95 -9.96
C GLN A 175 4.92 5.41 -10.84
N ILE A 176 4.69 6.34 -11.76
CA ILE A 176 5.75 6.93 -12.59
C ILE A 176 6.73 7.74 -11.73
N THR A 177 6.22 8.55 -10.79
CA THR A 177 7.07 9.31 -9.86
C THR A 177 7.97 8.40 -9.03
N GLN A 178 7.47 7.23 -8.60
CA GLN A 178 8.29 6.24 -7.88
C GLN A 178 9.45 5.72 -8.71
N MET A 179 9.25 5.51 -10.02
CA MET A 179 10.31 5.04 -10.93
C MET A 179 11.41 6.09 -11.10
N PHE A 180 11.04 7.37 -11.20
CA PHE A 180 12.02 8.46 -11.25
C PHE A 180 12.79 8.61 -9.94
N LEU A 181 12.09 8.53 -8.80
CA LEU A 181 12.74 8.57 -7.49
C LEU A 181 13.70 7.39 -7.31
N ALA A 182 13.30 6.18 -7.69
CA ALA A 182 14.15 4.99 -7.64
C ALA A 182 15.38 5.11 -8.55
N THR A 183 15.22 5.71 -9.74
CA THR A 183 16.33 6.01 -10.65
C THR A 183 17.30 6.99 -10.01
N TYR A 184 16.80 8.09 -9.44
CA TYR A 184 17.61 9.09 -8.75
C TYR A 184 18.41 8.48 -7.59
N VAL A 185 17.76 7.68 -6.74
CA VAL A 185 18.42 7.01 -5.60
C VAL A 185 19.49 6.03 -6.09
N ASN A 186 19.25 5.29 -7.18
CA ASN A 186 20.26 4.40 -7.77
C ASN A 186 21.49 5.19 -8.25
N PHE A 187 21.30 6.27 -9.01
CA PHE A 187 22.40 7.14 -9.46
C PHE A 187 23.16 7.79 -8.28
N ALA A 188 22.44 8.28 -7.27
CA ALA A 188 23.05 8.83 -6.06
C ALA A 188 23.91 7.76 -5.35
N SER A 189 23.44 6.52 -5.27
CA SER A 189 24.21 5.42 -4.66
C SER A 189 25.51 5.13 -5.42
N VAL A 190 25.48 5.14 -6.76
CA VAL A 190 26.68 5.00 -7.60
C VAL A 190 27.65 6.15 -7.34
N TYR A 191 27.15 7.38 -7.28
CA TYR A 191 27.97 8.56 -6.99
C TYR A 191 28.69 8.44 -5.64
N PHE A 192 27.98 8.02 -4.59
CA PHE A 192 28.57 7.81 -3.27
C PHE A 192 29.61 6.69 -3.26
N MET A 193 29.38 5.59 -3.99
CA MET A 193 30.35 4.50 -4.14
C MET A 193 31.64 4.98 -4.81
N VAL A 194 31.54 5.77 -5.90
CA VAL A 194 32.69 6.31 -6.62
C VAL A 194 33.49 7.30 -5.77
N LYS A 195 32.81 8.07 -4.92
CA LYS A 195 33.45 9.03 -3.99
C LYS A 195 34.06 8.38 -2.74
N GLY A 196 34.00 7.05 -2.62
CA GLY A 196 34.60 6.33 -1.48
C GLY A 196 33.82 6.46 -0.17
N HIS A 197 32.56 6.91 -0.23
CA HIS A 197 31.69 6.89 0.95
C HIS A 197 31.28 5.44 1.28
N PRO A 198 30.99 5.13 2.56
CA PRO A 198 30.61 3.78 2.99
C PRO A 198 29.21 3.42 2.47
N CYS A 199 29.16 2.90 1.24
CA CYS A 199 27.96 2.42 0.57
C CYS A 199 28.21 1.00 0.08
N LYS A 200 27.74 0.01 0.86
CA LYS A 200 27.96 -1.40 0.54
C LYS A 200 26.78 -1.91 -0.28
N ARG A 201 26.97 -1.98 -1.59
CA ARG A 201 26.01 -2.56 -2.53
C ARG A 201 26.72 -3.51 -3.47
N ASP A 202 26.03 -4.59 -3.82
CA ASP A 202 26.48 -5.47 -4.87
C ASP A 202 26.49 -4.74 -6.23
N VAL A 203 27.62 -4.81 -6.93
CA VAL A 203 27.86 -4.10 -8.18
C VAL A 203 26.93 -4.60 -9.29
N THR A 204 26.69 -5.92 -9.34
CA THR A 204 25.77 -6.53 -10.30
C THR A 204 24.36 -5.99 -10.13
N THR A 205 23.87 -5.93 -8.89
CA THR A 205 22.54 -5.40 -8.56
C THR A 205 22.41 -3.92 -8.92
N VAL A 206 23.47 -3.13 -8.73
CA VAL A 206 23.52 -1.72 -9.12
C VAL A 206 23.38 -1.54 -10.63
N TYR A 207 24.18 -2.25 -11.43
CA TYR A 207 24.12 -2.16 -12.89
C TYR A 207 22.77 -2.63 -13.45
N LEU A 208 22.25 -3.76 -12.95
CA LEU A 208 20.94 -4.27 -13.35
C LEU A 208 19.82 -3.27 -13.03
N SER A 209 19.83 -2.69 -11.83
CA SER A 209 18.86 -1.67 -11.42
C SER A 209 18.95 -0.42 -12.29
N GLY A 210 20.15 -0.01 -12.68
CA GLY A 210 20.41 1.12 -13.57
C GLY A 210 19.83 0.95 -14.98
N VAL A 211 19.57 -0.28 -15.43
CA VAL A 211 18.92 -0.56 -16.73
C VAL A 211 17.42 -0.80 -16.57
N ILE A 212 17.03 -1.58 -15.55
CA ILE A 212 15.65 -2.05 -15.38
C ILE A 212 14.72 -0.91 -14.94
N ILE A 213 15.13 -0.09 -13.96
CA ILE A 213 14.26 0.96 -13.42
C ILE A 213 13.92 2.02 -14.49
N PRO A 214 14.90 2.53 -15.29
CA PRO A 214 14.57 3.41 -16.41
C PRO A 214 13.69 2.75 -17.48
N THR A 215 13.86 1.45 -17.72
CA THR A 215 13.02 0.69 -18.65
C THR A 215 11.57 0.67 -18.17
N PHE A 216 11.33 0.46 -16.88
CA PHE A 216 10.00 0.57 -16.30
C PHE A 216 9.43 1.98 -16.39
N ALA A 217 10.21 3.03 -16.11
CA ALA A 217 9.78 4.41 -16.29
C ALA A 217 9.27 4.65 -17.73
N TYR A 218 10.02 4.20 -18.73
CA TYR A 218 9.62 4.27 -20.14
C TYR A 218 8.31 3.52 -20.41
N LEU A 219 8.19 2.26 -19.96
CA LEU A 219 7.00 1.45 -20.22
C LEU A 219 5.74 2.02 -19.56
N PHE A 220 5.85 2.56 -18.33
CA PHE A 220 4.74 3.24 -17.65
C PHE A 220 4.35 4.55 -18.32
N ILE A 221 5.32 5.35 -18.82
CA ILE A 221 5.04 6.55 -19.60
C ILE A 221 4.32 6.19 -20.90
N LYS A 222 4.79 5.15 -21.60
CA LYS A 222 4.12 4.63 -22.81
C LYS A 222 2.68 4.21 -22.50
N PHE A 223 2.47 3.43 -21.45
CA PHE A 223 1.14 3.02 -21.00
C PHE A 223 0.25 4.23 -20.65
N PHE A 224 0.79 5.23 -19.95
CA PHE A 224 0.05 6.45 -19.60
C PHE A 224 -0.40 7.21 -20.85
N ARG A 225 0.49 7.40 -21.82
CA ARG A 225 0.17 8.08 -23.09
C ARG A 225 -0.91 7.33 -23.87
N GLU A 226 -0.79 6.01 -23.98
CA GLU A 226 -1.74 5.16 -24.70
C GLU A 226 -3.12 5.11 -24.02
N THR A 227 -3.16 5.09 -22.69
CA THR A 227 -4.41 4.93 -21.92
C THR A 227 -5.13 6.24 -21.63
N TYR A 228 -4.41 7.34 -21.42
CA TYR A 228 -4.98 8.58 -20.89
C TYR A 228 -4.89 9.79 -21.82
N THR A 229 -3.94 9.78 -22.76
CA THR A 229 -3.68 10.93 -23.65
C THR A 229 -4.15 10.65 -25.07
N ARG A 230 -3.93 9.44 -25.60
CA ARG A 230 -4.47 9.05 -26.91
C ARG A 230 -6.01 9.04 -26.84
N ARG A 231 -6.63 9.91 -27.64
CA ARG A 231 -8.07 9.84 -27.92
C ARG A 231 -8.25 8.71 -28.93
N VAL A 232 -8.98 7.67 -28.56
CA VAL A 232 -9.50 6.71 -29.55
C VAL A 232 -10.46 7.52 -30.44
N PRO A 233 -10.27 7.56 -31.77
CA PRO A 233 -11.24 8.17 -32.67
C PRO A 233 -12.60 7.50 -32.41
N LYS A 234 -13.66 8.29 -32.22
CA LYS A 234 -15.02 7.74 -32.25
C LYS A 234 -15.19 7.13 -33.64
N ILE A 235 -15.28 5.80 -33.73
CA ILE A 235 -15.74 5.15 -34.96
C ILE A 235 -17.17 5.65 -35.14
N ILE A 236 -17.36 6.57 -36.08
CA ILE A 236 -18.68 6.97 -36.55
C ILE A 236 -19.20 5.72 -37.25
N LYS A 237 -20.19 5.04 -36.66
CA LYS A 237 -20.94 4.01 -37.37
C LYS A 237 -21.67 4.75 -38.50
N SER A 238 -21.23 4.54 -39.74
CA SER A 238 -22.04 4.84 -40.92
C SER A 238 -23.19 3.84 -40.94
N GLU A 239 -24.42 4.36 -40.86
CA GLU A 239 -25.65 3.63 -41.19
C GLU A 239 -25.67 3.24 -42.67
#